data_AF-A0A7S2LIB1-F1
#
_entry.id   AF-A0A7S2LIB1-F1
#
_cell.length_a   1.000
_cell.length_b   1.000
_cell.length_c   1.000
_cell.angle_alpha   90.00
_cell.angle_beta   90.00
_cell.angle_gamma   90.00
#
_symmetry.space_group_name_H-M   'P 1'
#
loop_
_entity.id
_entity.type
_entity.pdbx_description
1 polymer ?
#
loop_
_entity_poly.entity_id
_entity_poly.type
_entity_poly.pdbx_seq_one_letter_code
_entity_poly.pdbx_strand_id
1 'polypeptide(L)'
;LGPGGFLQARREGASYIVENRPYVPSLIVDLNDETTVVNAAKVILSCAGGNKADIETKSIHNSTATAKVSIMSGGLTNALFRVDIDDGKQHSVTSLLVRIFGAEGMIDRDKETANFARLCNAKGTVVHSQLDYLGRFGNGSVSGRVETLIPNMRAATICDLHEKEDLVLEVTRQMARLHYAFDIPDYLPISSGVEEGENNCCQPQPVLWDVLASWNDELITKISQACSSDLRLVNIFCSVLFGDTLQFNSVVAQDDDDDDDKRES
;
A
#
# COMPACT_ATOMS: atom_id res chain seq x y z
N LEU A 1 -0.23 3.80 -17.42
CA LEU A 1 -1.35 3.98 -16.47
C LEU A 1 -0.75 4.14 -15.08
N GLY A 2 -1.14 5.17 -14.34
CA GLY A 2 -0.82 5.32 -12.91
C GLY A 2 -1.69 4.38 -12.04
N PRO A 3 -1.98 4.73 -10.77
CA PRO A 3 -2.76 3.94 -9.82
C PRO A 3 -4.10 3.48 -10.39
N GLY A 4 -4.76 4.33 -11.19
CA GLY A 4 -6.02 4.00 -11.86
C GLY A 4 -5.96 2.75 -12.75
N GLY A 5 -4.78 2.38 -13.27
CA GLY A 5 -4.60 1.14 -14.03
C GLY A 5 -4.85 -0.12 -13.20
N PHE A 6 -4.54 -0.09 -11.91
CA PHE A 6 -4.85 -1.21 -11.01
C PHE A 6 -6.35 -1.34 -10.76
N LEU A 7 -7.04 -0.22 -10.55
CA LEU A 7 -8.50 -0.18 -10.38
C LEU A 7 -9.23 -0.72 -11.61
N GLN A 8 -8.80 -0.30 -12.81
CA GLN A 8 -9.36 -0.76 -14.06
C GLN A 8 -9.19 -2.28 -14.23
N ALA A 9 -7.98 -2.79 -14.02
CA ALA A 9 -7.69 -4.22 -14.13
C ALA A 9 -8.53 -5.06 -13.17
N ARG A 10 -8.73 -4.60 -11.92
CA ARG A 10 -9.59 -5.30 -10.95
C ARG A 10 -11.06 -5.31 -11.37
N ARG A 11 -11.56 -4.19 -11.91
CA ARG A 11 -12.95 -4.09 -12.38
C ARG A 11 -13.23 -5.04 -13.54
N GLU A 12 -12.27 -5.17 -14.44
CA GLU A 12 -12.40 -6.01 -15.63
C GLU A 12 -11.98 -7.47 -15.38
N GLY A 13 -11.35 -7.76 -14.24
CA GLY A 13 -10.83 -9.10 -13.93
C GLY A 13 -9.70 -9.55 -14.87
N ALA A 14 -9.03 -8.61 -15.54
CA ALA A 14 -8.06 -8.87 -16.60
C ALA A 14 -6.64 -8.45 -16.19
N SER A 15 -5.65 -9.10 -16.79
CA SER A 15 -4.24 -8.72 -16.62
C SER A 15 -3.94 -7.43 -17.38
N TYR A 16 -3.20 -6.52 -16.74
CA TYR A 16 -2.89 -5.19 -17.28
C TYR A 16 -1.41 -4.89 -17.20
N ILE A 17 -0.96 -3.92 -18.00
CA ILE A 17 0.35 -3.28 -17.83
C ILE A 17 0.16 -1.96 -17.08
N VAL A 18 0.67 -1.89 -15.85
CA VAL A 18 0.63 -0.70 -15.00
C VAL A 18 2.08 -0.30 -14.70
N GLU A 19 2.43 0.97 -14.89
CA GLU A 19 3.82 1.45 -14.78
C GLU A 19 4.86 0.59 -15.55
N ASN A 20 4.50 0.14 -16.77
CA ASN A 20 5.33 -0.72 -17.62
C ASN A 20 5.66 -2.10 -17.03
N ARG A 21 4.84 -2.61 -16.11
CA ARG A 21 4.99 -3.94 -15.51
C ARG A 21 3.65 -4.67 -15.46
N PRO A 22 3.66 -6.01 -15.48
CA PRO A 22 2.45 -6.81 -15.37
C PRO A 22 1.76 -6.64 -14.02
N TYR A 23 0.43 -6.51 -14.07
CA TYR A 23 -0.48 -6.69 -12.96
C TYR A 23 -1.44 -7.83 -13.27
N VAL A 24 -1.43 -8.87 -12.42
CA VAL A 24 -2.23 -10.09 -12.59
C VAL A 24 -3.21 -10.22 -11.42
N PRO A 25 -4.40 -9.61 -11.50
CA PRO A 25 -5.34 -9.55 -10.37
C PRO A 25 -5.89 -10.92 -9.96
N SER A 26 -5.99 -11.87 -10.89
CA SER A 26 -6.52 -13.22 -10.66
C SER A 26 -5.54 -14.17 -9.98
N LEU A 27 -4.27 -13.78 -9.84
CA LEU A 27 -3.24 -14.60 -9.21
C LEU A 27 -3.35 -14.51 -7.69
N ILE A 28 -3.73 -15.64 -7.07
CA ILE A 28 -3.94 -15.79 -5.63
C ILE A 28 -2.69 -16.41 -5.00
N VAL A 29 -2.31 -15.93 -3.83
CA VAL A 29 -1.22 -16.49 -3.01
C VAL A 29 -1.79 -16.87 -1.65
N ASP A 30 -1.45 -18.07 -1.18
CA ASP A 30 -1.68 -18.53 0.19
C ASP A 30 -0.34 -18.52 0.93
N LEU A 31 -0.31 -17.85 2.08
CA LEU A 31 0.88 -17.73 2.93
C LEU A 31 1.31 -19.07 3.54
N ASN A 32 0.41 -20.05 3.60
CA ASN A 32 0.68 -21.39 4.14
C ASN A 32 1.11 -22.37 3.05
N ASP A 33 1.07 -21.98 1.78
CA ASP A 33 1.44 -22.81 0.64
C ASP A 33 2.54 -22.14 -0.19
N GLU A 34 3.78 -22.55 0.07
CA GLU A 34 4.96 -22.07 -0.67
C GLU A 34 4.85 -22.26 -2.19
N THR A 35 4.07 -23.25 -2.65
CA THR A 35 3.89 -23.48 -4.09
C THR A 35 3.16 -22.33 -4.77
N THR A 36 2.22 -21.68 -4.07
CA THR A 36 1.51 -20.50 -4.58
C THR A 36 2.41 -19.27 -4.65
N VAL A 37 3.35 -19.12 -3.71
CA VAL A 37 4.38 -18.06 -3.71
C VAL A 37 5.34 -18.25 -4.89
N VAL A 38 5.81 -19.48 -5.12
CA VAL A 38 6.63 -19.84 -6.30
C VAL A 38 5.85 -19.59 -7.58
N ASN A 39 4.58 -19.99 -7.63
CA ASN A 39 3.74 -19.79 -8.80
C ASN A 39 3.59 -18.29 -9.13
N ALA A 40 3.36 -17.45 -8.12
CA ALA A 40 3.29 -16.00 -8.30
C ALA A 40 4.59 -15.42 -8.87
N ALA A 41 5.75 -15.83 -8.33
CA ALA A 41 7.04 -15.41 -8.84
C ALA A 41 7.25 -15.83 -10.32
N LYS A 42 6.96 -17.10 -10.66
CA LYS A 42 7.08 -17.64 -12.02
C LYS A 42 6.16 -16.94 -13.01
N VAL A 43 4.89 -16.72 -12.66
CA VAL A 43 3.91 -16.03 -13.50
C VAL A 43 4.38 -14.60 -13.78
N ILE A 44 4.72 -13.83 -12.75
CA ILE A 44 5.18 -12.45 -12.94
C ILE A 44 6.47 -12.38 -13.76
N LEU A 45 7.44 -13.26 -13.50
CA LEU A 45 8.69 -13.30 -14.26
C LEU A 45 8.43 -13.64 -15.74
N SER A 46 7.53 -14.59 -16.02
CA SER A 46 7.14 -14.95 -17.39
C SER A 46 6.45 -13.79 -18.13
N CYS A 47 5.58 -13.05 -17.44
CA CYS A 47 4.92 -11.87 -18.00
C CYS A 47 5.89 -10.70 -18.22
N ALA A 48 6.93 -10.57 -17.39
CA ALA A 48 7.94 -9.52 -17.52
C ALA A 48 8.92 -9.78 -18.69
N GLY A 49 9.17 -11.05 -19.03
CA GLY A 49 10.12 -11.44 -20.09
C GLY A 49 9.56 -11.60 -21.51
N GLY A 50 8.24 -11.54 -21.71
CA GLY A 50 7.59 -11.91 -22.98
C GLY A 50 6.76 -10.79 -23.64
N ASN A 51 6.86 -10.69 -24.98
CA ASN A 51 6.03 -9.83 -25.82
C ASN A 51 4.52 -9.98 -25.50
N LYS A 52 3.83 -8.84 -25.41
CA LYS A 52 2.43 -8.60 -24.97
C LYS A 52 1.31 -9.52 -25.51
N ALA A 53 1.55 -10.46 -26.41
CA ALA A 53 0.50 -11.12 -27.21
C ALA A 53 -0.12 -12.40 -26.60
N ASP A 54 0.50 -13.06 -25.62
CA ASP A 54 0.08 -14.42 -25.19
C ASP A 54 -0.12 -14.55 -23.66
N ILE A 55 -0.69 -13.53 -23.00
CA ILE A 55 -1.09 -13.63 -21.57
C ILE A 55 -2.51 -14.23 -21.47
N GLU A 56 -2.75 -15.33 -22.17
CA GLU A 56 -3.90 -16.19 -21.90
C GLU A 56 -3.37 -17.60 -21.62
N THR A 57 -3.32 -17.93 -20.33
CA THR A 57 -3.44 -19.30 -19.81
C THR A 57 -2.57 -20.39 -20.44
N LYS A 58 -1.34 -20.06 -20.85
CA LYS A 58 -0.34 -21.11 -21.10
C LYS A 58 0.09 -21.68 -19.75
N SER A 59 -0.60 -22.77 -19.38
CA SER A 59 -0.29 -23.65 -18.28
C SER A 59 1.23 -23.88 -18.16
N ILE A 60 1.83 -23.29 -17.12
CA ILE A 60 3.24 -23.46 -16.75
C ILE A 60 3.39 -24.87 -16.14
N HIS A 61 3.11 -25.92 -16.92
CA HIS A 61 3.11 -27.29 -16.38
C HIS A 61 4.33 -28.14 -16.74
N ASN A 62 5.26 -27.68 -17.58
CA ASN A 62 6.37 -28.54 -18.03
C ASN A 62 7.79 -27.94 -17.88
N SER A 63 8.00 -26.94 -17.02
CA SER A 63 9.38 -26.53 -16.68
C SER A 63 9.89 -27.34 -15.50
N THR A 64 10.97 -28.09 -15.70
CA THR A 64 11.72 -28.82 -14.66
C THR A 64 12.46 -27.91 -13.68
N ALA A 65 12.22 -26.59 -13.74
CA ALA A 65 12.86 -25.61 -12.88
C ALA A 65 12.50 -25.85 -11.41
N THR A 66 13.51 -26.21 -10.62
CA THR A 66 13.39 -26.34 -9.17
C THR A 66 13.35 -24.94 -8.56
N ALA A 67 12.53 -24.78 -7.53
CA ALA A 67 12.40 -23.52 -6.82
C ALA A 67 12.51 -23.76 -5.31
N LYS A 68 13.20 -22.87 -4.62
CA LYS A 68 13.32 -22.87 -3.16
C LYS A 68 12.73 -21.59 -2.60
N VAL A 69 11.92 -21.72 -1.57
CA VAL A 69 11.37 -20.58 -0.82
C VAL A 69 12.08 -20.48 0.53
N SER A 70 12.30 -19.25 0.98
CA SER A 70 12.71 -18.97 2.35
C SER A 70 12.02 -17.70 2.86
N ILE A 71 11.50 -17.76 4.08
CA ILE A 71 10.89 -16.61 4.73
C ILE A 71 11.99 -15.63 5.16
N MET A 72 11.77 -14.34 4.90
CA MET A 72 12.65 -13.26 5.33
C MET A 72 11.95 -12.41 6.40
N SER A 73 12.73 -11.90 7.34
CA SER A 73 12.23 -10.87 8.26
C SER A 73 11.94 -9.59 7.47
N GLY A 74 10.78 -8.99 7.75
CA GLY A 74 10.30 -7.78 7.10
C GLY A 74 9.75 -6.78 8.11
N GLY A 75 9.16 -5.70 7.60
CA GLY A 75 8.41 -4.76 8.42
C GLY A 75 7.07 -5.36 8.90
N LEU A 76 6.44 -4.72 9.89
CA LEU A 76 5.23 -5.21 10.55
C LEU A 76 4.04 -5.46 9.61
N THR A 77 3.98 -4.74 8.48
CA THR A 77 2.82 -4.72 7.59
C THR A 77 3.01 -5.55 6.32
N ASN A 78 4.06 -6.37 6.22
CA ASN A 78 4.29 -7.22 5.05
C ASN A 78 4.96 -8.54 5.42
N ALA A 79 4.61 -9.61 4.70
CA ALA A 79 5.38 -10.85 4.71
C ALA A 79 6.33 -10.90 3.52
N LEU A 80 7.58 -11.32 3.75
CA LEU A 80 8.63 -11.36 2.73
C LEU A 80 9.08 -12.79 2.50
N PHE A 81 9.10 -13.19 1.24
CA PHE A 81 9.59 -14.49 0.79
C PHE A 81 10.69 -14.28 -0.24
N ARG A 82 11.85 -14.87 0.00
CA ARG A 82 12.87 -15.06 -1.03
C ARG A 82 12.51 -16.31 -1.82
N VAL A 83 12.51 -16.20 -3.14
CA VAL A 83 12.28 -17.29 -4.07
C VAL A 83 13.50 -17.43 -4.95
N ASP A 84 14.21 -18.55 -4.83
CA ASP A 84 15.34 -18.91 -5.69
C ASP A 84 14.84 -19.90 -6.75
N ILE A 85 14.93 -19.52 -8.04
CA ILE A 85 14.52 -20.35 -9.18
C ILE A 85 15.75 -20.81 -9.94
N ASP A 86 15.94 -22.12 -10.08
CA ASP A 86 16.98 -22.73 -10.91
C ASP A 86 16.37 -23.22 -12.23
N ASP A 87 16.73 -22.55 -13.33
CA ASP A 87 16.22 -22.87 -14.66
C ASP A 87 16.88 -24.12 -15.28
N GLY A 88 17.85 -24.75 -14.61
CA GLY A 88 18.49 -26.01 -15.01
C GLY A 88 19.32 -25.95 -16.30
N LYS A 89 19.25 -24.85 -17.06
CA LYS A 89 19.90 -24.69 -18.37
C LYS A 89 21.26 -23.99 -18.29
N GLN A 90 21.54 -23.23 -17.23
CA GLN A 90 22.74 -22.38 -17.16
C GLN A 90 23.39 -22.26 -15.77
N HIS A 91 23.01 -23.07 -14.78
CA HIS A 91 23.44 -22.93 -13.37
C HIS A 91 23.22 -21.52 -12.77
N SER A 92 22.45 -20.66 -13.43
CA SER A 92 22.09 -19.33 -12.95
C SER A 92 20.84 -19.45 -12.11
N VAL A 93 20.98 -19.22 -10.80
CA VAL A 93 19.84 -19.09 -9.90
C VAL A 93 19.32 -17.67 -9.98
N THR A 94 18.05 -17.52 -10.32
CA THR A 94 17.35 -16.23 -10.25
C THR A 94 16.72 -16.08 -8.88
N SER A 95 17.22 -15.13 -8.08
CA SER A 95 16.68 -14.82 -6.75
C SER A 95 15.72 -13.63 -6.82
N LEU A 96 14.49 -13.85 -6.36
CA LEU A 96 13.41 -12.88 -6.35
C LEU A 96 12.92 -12.62 -4.92
N LEU A 97 12.36 -11.43 -4.70
CA LEU A 97 11.64 -11.09 -3.47
C LEU A 97 10.15 -11.01 -3.78
N VAL A 98 9.37 -11.89 -3.15
CA VAL A 98 7.91 -11.80 -3.14
C VAL A 98 7.48 -11.12 -1.85
N ARG A 99 6.84 -9.96 -1.99
CA ARG A 99 6.28 -9.17 -0.89
C ARG A 99 4.77 -9.31 -0.88
N ILE A 100 4.23 -9.85 0.21
CA ILE A 100 2.79 -9.92 0.45
C ILE A 100 2.40 -8.74 1.35
N PHE A 101 1.42 -7.97 0.90
CA PHE A 101 0.92 -6.81 1.61
C PHE A 101 0.01 -7.24 2.76
N GLY A 102 0.23 -6.64 3.94
CA GLY A 102 -0.73 -6.61 5.05
C GLY A 102 -1.28 -5.20 5.26
N ALA A 103 -1.83 -4.91 6.45
CA ALA A 103 -2.37 -3.61 6.82
C ALA A 103 -3.32 -3.01 5.75
N GLU A 104 -4.22 -3.85 5.23
CA GLU A 104 -5.25 -3.45 4.28
C GLU A 104 -6.09 -2.31 4.89
N GLY A 105 -6.41 -1.29 4.07
CA GLY A 105 -7.12 -0.09 4.51
C GLY A 105 -6.23 1.04 5.03
N MET A 106 -5.04 0.75 5.60
CA MET A 106 -4.14 1.79 6.10
C MET A 106 -3.20 2.36 5.02
N ILE A 107 -2.88 1.55 4.01
CA ILE A 107 -1.93 1.91 2.95
C ILE A 107 -2.63 1.74 1.60
N ASP A 108 -2.70 2.82 0.82
CA ASP A 108 -3.12 2.76 -0.57
C ASP A 108 -2.04 2.04 -1.40
N ARG A 109 -2.22 0.71 -1.56
CA ARG A 109 -1.26 -0.16 -2.25
C ARG A 109 -1.12 0.14 -3.74
N ASP A 110 -2.11 0.80 -4.35
CA ASP A 110 -2.03 1.22 -5.74
C ASP A 110 -1.10 2.41 -5.91
N LYS A 111 -1.27 3.44 -5.08
CA LYS A 111 -0.36 4.60 -5.03
C LYS A 111 1.04 4.18 -4.61
N GLU A 112 1.16 3.36 -3.57
CA GLU A 112 2.45 2.85 -3.08
C GLU A 112 3.19 2.07 -4.18
N THR A 113 2.52 1.12 -4.85
CA THR A 113 3.15 0.33 -5.92
C THR A 113 3.51 1.20 -7.11
N ALA A 114 2.67 2.16 -7.50
CA ALA A 114 2.98 3.05 -8.61
C ALA A 114 4.20 3.94 -8.31
N ASN A 115 4.30 4.48 -7.09
CA ASN A 115 5.46 5.25 -6.64
C ASN A 115 6.72 4.39 -6.55
N PHE A 116 6.61 3.16 -6.05
CA PHE A 116 7.73 2.22 -6.00
C PHE A 116 8.23 1.87 -7.42
N ALA A 117 7.33 1.64 -8.37
CA ALA A 117 7.69 1.39 -9.76
C ALA A 117 8.45 2.56 -10.37
N ARG A 118 8.03 3.81 -10.09
CA ARG A 118 8.78 5.01 -10.51
C ARG A 118 10.16 5.11 -9.90
N LEU A 119 10.27 4.87 -8.60
CA LEU A 119 11.56 4.86 -7.90
C LEU A 119 12.52 3.86 -8.57
N CYS A 120 12.02 2.67 -8.93
CA CYS A 120 12.79 1.67 -9.67
C CYS A 120 13.16 2.13 -11.09
N ASN A 121 12.32 2.92 -11.76
CA ASN A 121 12.60 3.45 -13.10
C ASN A 121 13.63 4.59 -13.08
N ALA A 122 13.73 5.36 -11.99
CA ALA A 122 14.73 6.41 -11.77
C ALA A 122 16.15 5.86 -11.46
N LYS A 123 16.50 4.70 -12.05
CA LYS A 123 17.67 3.87 -11.73
C LYS A 123 18.94 4.68 -11.45
N GLY A 124 19.60 4.36 -10.32
CA GLY A 124 20.93 4.89 -9.99
C GLY A 124 20.96 6.26 -9.31
N THR A 125 19.82 6.97 -9.24
CA THR A 125 19.76 8.29 -8.57
C THR A 125 19.42 8.16 -7.09
N VAL A 126 18.42 7.34 -6.76
CA VAL A 126 17.82 7.27 -5.42
C VAL A 126 17.74 5.83 -4.88
N VAL A 127 17.61 4.85 -5.77
CA VAL A 127 17.51 3.43 -5.40
C VAL A 127 18.71 2.64 -5.91
N HIS A 128 18.94 1.49 -5.27
CA HIS A 128 19.98 0.55 -5.66
C HIS A 128 19.83 0.14 -7.14
N SER A 129 20.93 0.08 -7.88
CA SER A 129 20.91 -0.16 -9.33
C SER A 129 20.34 -1.53 -9.74
N GLN A 130 20.40 -2.50 -8.82
CA GLN A 130 19.82 -3.84 -9.01
C GLN A 130 18.37 -3.95 -8.56
N LEU A 131 17.80 -2.91 -7.92
CA LEU A 131 16.40 -2.92 -7.50
C LEU A 131 15.51 -2.71 -8.72
N ASP A 132 14.58 -3.63 -8.95
CA ASP A 132 13.55 -3.49 -9.97
C ASP A 132 12.22 -4.02 -9.45
N TYR A 133 11.15 -3.37 -9.89
CA TYR A 133 9.78 -3.83 -9.68
C TYR A 133 9.40 -4.71 -10.86
N LEU A 134 9.09 -5.98 -10.63
CA LEU A 134 8.83 -6.93 -11.72
C LEU A 134 7.35 -7.05 -12.06
N GLY A 135 6.47 -6.88 -11.08
CA GLY A 135 5.03 -6.93 -11.29
C GLY A 135 4.25 -7.10 -10.00
N ARG A 136 2.93 -7.01 -10.10
CA ARG A 136 1.99 -7.13 -8.97
C ARG A 136 0.95 -8.22 -9.24
N PHE A 137 0.41 -8.79 -8.18
CA PHE A 137 -0.65 -9.78 -8.24
C PHE A 137 -1.72 -9.54 -7.17
N GLY A 138 -2.83 -10.27 -7.32
CA GLY A 138 -3.93 -10.32 -6.37
C GLY A 138 -4.93 -9.17 -6.49
N ASN A 139 -6.15 -9.45 -6.06
CA ASN A 139 -7.32 -8.57 -6.08
C ASN A 139 -8.14 -8.73 -4.79
N GLY A 140 -7.59 -8.32 -3.65
CA GLY A 140 -8.27 -8.40 -2.34
C GLY A 140 -7.34 -8.80 -1.20
N SER A 141 -7.87 -9.63 -0.29
CA SER A 141 -7.29 -9.94 1.03
C SER A 141 -5.84 -10.41 1.02
N VAL A 142 -5.38 -11.02 -0.08
CA VAL A 142 -3.96 -11.29 -0.29
C VAL A 142 -3.55 -10.70 -1.64
N SER A 143 -2.84 -9.57 -1.57
CA SER A 143 -2.20 -8.96 -2.72
C SER A 143 -0.71 -8.74 -2.43
N GLY A 144 0.09 -8.65 -3.48
CA GLY A 144 1.53 -8.55 -3.32
C GLY A 144 2.23 -8.18 -4.60
N ARG A 145 3.54 -8.04 -4.51
CA ARG A 145 4.40 -7.75 -5.65
C ARG A 145 5.65 -8.61 -5.65
N VAL A 146 6.25 -8.71 -6.84
CA VAL A 146 7.53 -9.36 -7.05
C VAL A 146 8.56 -8.29 -7.41
N GLU A 147 9.71 -8.36 -6.74
CA GLU A 147 10.82 -7.43 -6.84
C GLU A 147 12.11 -8.25 -7.05
N THR A 148 13.17 -7.59 -7.51
CA THR A 148 14.51 -8.22 -7.47
C THR A 148 15.00 -8.33 -6.04
N LEU A 149 15.73 -9.40 -5.73
CA LEU A 149 16.42 -9.53 -4.45
C LEU A 149 17.78 -8.83 -4.52
N ILE A 150 18.06 -7.92 -3.60
CA ILE A 150 19.40 -7.32 -3.46
C ILE A 150 20.24 -8.23 -2.54
N PRO A 151 21.31 -8.88 -3.05
CA PRO A 151 22.11 -9.77 -2.24
C PRO A 151 22.90 -9.01 -1.17
N ASN A 152 23.10 -9.65 -0.02
CA ASN A 152 23.93 -9.14 1.09
C ASN A 152 23.44 -7.81 1.72
N MET A 153 22.21 -7.37 1.43
CA MET A 153 21.61 -6.26 2.16
C MET A 153 21.18 -6.69 3.56
N ARG A 154 21.45 -5.82 4.54
CA ARG A 154 20.88 -5.89 5.88
C ARG A 154 20.22 -4.57 6.23
N ALA A 155 19.17 -4.61 7.05
CA ALA A 155 18.63 -3.40 7.64
C ALA A 155 19.67 -2.75 8.56
N ALA A 156 19.76 -1.42 8.50
CA ALA A 156 20.47 -0.65 9.51
C ALA A 156 19.68 -0.72 10.83
N THR A 157 20.41 -0.91 11.93
CA THR A 157 19.86 -0.86 13.28
C THR A 157 19.95 0.55 13.84
N ILE A 158 19.26 0.80 14.95
CA ILE A 158 19.38 2.07 15.69
C ILE A 158 20.84 2.27 16.15
N CYS A 159 21.52 1.21 16.59
CA CYS A 159 22.94 1.26 16.96
C CYS A 159 23.81 1.69 15.77
N ASP A 160 23.56 1.16 14.56
CA ASP A 160 24.30 1.58 13.37
C ASP A 160 24.17 3.09 13.11
N LEU A 161 22.97 3.65 13.27
CA LEU A 161 22.72 5.08 13.08
C LEU A 161 23.33 5.96 14.18
N HIS A 162 23.60 5.39 15.35
CA HIS A 162 24.19 6.14 16.47
C HIS A 162 25.72 6.07 16.47
N GLU A 163 26.27 4.93 16.05
CA GLU A 163 27.71 4.64 16.15
C GLU A 163 28.48 4.93 14.85
N LYS A 164 27.80 5.02 13.70
CA LYS A 164 28.45 5.15 12.39
C LYS A 164 28.08 6.46 11.73
N GLU A 165 28.85 7.50 12.03
CA GLU A 165 28.67 8.83 11.43
C GLU A 165 28.65 8.80 9.90
N ASP A 166 29.53 8.03 9.26
CA ASP A 166 29.56 7.86 7.80
C ASP A 166 28.24 7.31 7.24
N LEU A 167 27.57 6.41 7.98
CA LEU A 167 26.27 5.88 7.58
C LEU A 167 25.20 6.97 7.67
N VAL A 168 25.18 7.78 8.72
CA VAL A 168 24.22 8.88 8.89
C VAL A 168 24.39 9.93 7.80
N LEU A 169 25.64 10.28 7.48
CA LEU A 169 25.95 11.18 6.38
C LEU A 169 25.47 10.61 5.05
N GLU A 170 25.66 9.31 4.82
CA GLU A 170 25.17 8.67 3.60
C GLU A 170 23.64 8.63 3.52
N VAL A 171 22.94 8.28 4.61
CA VAL A 171 21.47 8.37 4.69
C VAL A 171 20.99 9.79 4.36
N THR A 172 21.66 10.80 4.90
CA THR A 172 21.32 12.21 4.64
C THR A 172 21.50 12.57 3.16
N ARG A 173 22.58 12.12 2.52
CA ARG A 173 22.80 12.32 1.08
C ARG A 173 21.73 11.63 0.24
N GLN A 174 21.36 10.40 0.58
CA GLN A 174 20.32 9.67 -0.15
C GLN A 174 18.94 10.31 0.03
N MET A 175 18.63 10.82 1.23
CA MET A 175 17.38 11.56 1.48
C MET A 175 17.32 12.88 0.71
N ALA A 176 18.43 13.62 0.64
CA ALA A 176 18.52 14.82 -0.18
C ALA A 176 18.31 14.49 -1.67
N ARG A 177 18.92 13.42 -2.19
CA ARG A 177 18.70 12.96 -3.57
C ARG A 177 17.24 12.60 -3.82
N LEU A 178 16.59 11.91 -2.89
CA LEU A 178 15.16 11.61 -2.98
C LEU A 178 14.33 12.90 -3.05
N HIS A 179 14.61 13.89 -2.22
CA HIS A 179 13.84 15.14 -2.19
C HIS A 179 14.04 16.03 -3.42
N TYR A 180 15.25 16.06 -4.00
CA TYR A 180 15.57 16.97 -5.10
C TYR A 180 15.50 16.35 -6.49
N ALA A 181 15.70 15.04 -6.62
CA ALA A 181 15.86 14.38 -7.91
C ALA A 181 14.72 13.41 -8.26
N PHE A 182 13.71 13.26 -7.39
CA PHE A 182 12.55 12.43 -7.67
C PHE A 182 11.37 13.29 -8.14
N ASP A 183 10.99 13.13 -9.40
CA ASP A 183 9.86 13.83 -9.98
C ASP A 183 8.54 13.34 -9.38
N ILE A 184 7.79 14.26 -8.77
CA ILE A 184 6.46 13.97 -8.23
C ILE A 184 5.46 13.87 -9.39
N PRO A 185 4.68 12.79 -9.52
CA PRO A 185 3.73 12.62 -10.61
C PRO A 185 2.53 13.55 -10.48
N ASP A 186 2.07 14.11 -11.61
CA ASP A 186 0.95 15.07 -11.68
C ASP A 186 -0.39 14.53 -11.13
N TYR A 187 -0.59 13.22 -11.09
CA TYR A 187 -1.84 12.63 -10.60
C TYR A 187 -1.86 12.41 -9.09
N LEU A 188 -0.73 12.56 -8.39
CA LEU A 188 -0.79 12.62 -6.93
C LEU A 188 -1.53 13.92 -6.62
N PRO A 189 -2.73 13.85 -6.03
CA PRO A 189 -3.49 15.05 -5.77
C PRO A 189 -2.62 15.93 -4.89
N ILE A 190 -2.16 17.02 -5.48
CA ILE A 190 -1.97 18.22 -4.73
C ILE A 190 -3.37 18.56 -4.24
N SER A 191 -3.69 18.25 -2.99
CA SER A 191 -5.02 18.43 -2.45
C SER A 191 -5.44 19.89 -2.66
N SER A 192 -6.27 20.10 -3.67
CA SER A 192 -6.96 21.34 -3.90
C SER A 192 -7.94 21.44 -2.75
N GLY A 193 -7.60 22.25 -1.75
CA GLY A 193 -8.50 22.58 -0.66
C GLY A 193 -9.86 22.96 -1.24
N VAL A 194 -10.91 22.44 -0.60
CA VAL A 194 -12.33 22.59 -0.96
C VAL A 194 -12.61 23.93 -1.65
N GLU A 195 -13.01 23.86 -2.91
CA GLU A 195 -13.49 25.00 -3.70
C GLU A 195 -14.83 25.48 -3.13
N GLU A 196 -14.80 26.55 -2.33
CA GLU A 196 -15.92 27.48 -2.22
C GLU A 196 -15.38 28.92 -2.33
N GLY A 197 -15.14 29.37 -3.57
CA GLY A 197 -14.84 30.77 -3.88
C GLY A 197 -13.91 30.95 -5.09
N GLU A 198 -14.42 31.53 -6.17
CA GLU A 198 -13.80 31.71 -7.50
C GLU A 198 -12.47 32.50 -7.57
N ASN A 199 -11.75 32.74 -6.47
CA ASN A 199 -10.53 33.56 -6.49
C ASN A 199 -9.37 33.07 -5.60
N ASN A 200 -9.44 31.87 -5.01
CA ASN A 200 -8.31 31.34 -4.24
C ASN A 200 -7.47 30.37 -5.07
N CYS A 201 -6.27 30.81 -5.47
CA CYS A 201 -5.21 29.90 -5.90
C CYS A 201 -4.96 28.89 -4.76
N CYS A 202 -5.56 27.70 -4.87
CA CYS A 202 -5.37 26.63 -3.92
C CYS A 202 -3.89 26.22 -3.91
N GLN A 203 -3.17 26.65 -2.88
CA GLN A 203 -1.79 26.25 -2.68
C GLN A 203 -1.74 24.74 -2.46
N PRO A 204 -0.73 24.06 -3.03
CA PRO A 204 -0.54 22.65 -2.76
C PRO A 204 -0.46 22.33 -1.28
N GLN A 205 -1.37 21.51 -0.76
CA GLN A 205 -1.23 21.02 0.61
C GLN A 205 -0.35 19.77 0.65
N PRO A 206 0.54 19.66 1.65
CA PRO A 206 1.26 18.42 1.93
C PRO A 206 0.29 17.27 2.24
N VAL A 207 0.50 16.12 1.59
CA VAL A 207 -0.26 14.87 1.81
C VAL A 207 -0.31 14.44 3.29
N LEU A 208 0.68 14.88 4.09
CA LEU A 208 0.71 14.63 5.53
C LEU A 208 -0.58 15.10 6.23
N TRP A 209 -1.13 16.26 5.87
CA TRP A 209 -2.32 16.80 6.52
C TRP A 209 -3.56 15.98 6.20
N ASP A 210 -3.72 15.52 4.96
CA ASP A 210 -4.83 14.66 4.57
C ASP A 210 -4.79 13.32 5.30
N VAL A 211 -3.59 12.75 5.46
CA VAL A 211 -3.42 11.50 6.21
C VAL A 211 -3.79 11.69 7.67
N LEU A 212 -3.30 12.75 8.32
CA LEU A 212 -3.62 13.05 9.71
C LEU A 212 -5.12 13.31 9.91
N ALA A 213 -5.75 14.07 9.01
CA ALA A 213 -7.19 14.30 9.03
C ALA A 213 -7.96 12.98 8.90
N SER A 214 -7.58 12.13 7.93
CA SER A 214 -8.25 10.84 7.73
C SER A 214 -8.17 9.91 8.95
N TRP A 215 -7.02 9.88 9.63
CA TRP A 215 -6.86 9.07 10.85
C TRP A 215 -7.66 9.62 12.01
N ASN A 216 -7.73 10.95 12.13
CA ASN A 216 -8.56 11.60 13.14
C ASN A 216 -10.05 11.29 12.90
N ASP A 217 -10.53 11.41 11.67
CA ASP A 217 -11.93 11.12 11.31
C ASP A 217 -12.28 9.65 11.55
N GLU A 218 -11.38 8.72 11.19
CA GLU A 218 -11.56 7.29 11.47
C GLU A 218 -11.63 7.03 12.99
N LEU A 219 -10.73 7.63 13.76
CA LEU A 219 -10.70 7.50 15.21
C LEU A 219 -11.99 8.03 15.85
N ILE A 220 -12.44 9.22 15.48
CA ILE A 220 -13.71 9.80 15.95
C ILE A 220 -14.86 8.85 15.62
N THR A 221 -14.91 8.32 14.40
CA THR A 221 -15.95 7.40 13.96
C THR A 221 -15.96 6.13 14.81
N LYS A 222 -14.78 5.53 15.07
CA LYS A 222 -14.65 4.32 15.90
C LYS A 222 -15.02 4.58 17.36
N ILE A 223 -14.61 5.71 17.93
CA ILE A 223 -15.00 6.11 19.28
C ILE A 223 -16.51 6.29 19.36
N SER A 224 -17.11 6.99 18.39
CA SER A 224 -18.56 7.22 18.34
C SER A 224 -19.35 5.90 18.23
N GLN A 225 -18.86 4.94 17.44
CA GLN A 225 -19.45 3.61 17.33
C GLN A 225 -19.31 2.79 18.63
N ALA A 226 -18.14 2.81 19.26
CA ALA A 226 -17.88 2.06 20.49
C ALA A 226 -18.61 2.66 21.71
N CYS A 227 -18.78 3.98 21.72
CA CYS A 227 -19.39 4.73 22.81
C CYS A 227 -20.83 5.14 22.49
N SER A 228 -21.49 4.49 21.52
CA SER A 228 -22.86 4.83 21.11
C SER A 228 -23.88 4.73 22.24
N SER A 229 -23.53 4.02 23.32
CA SER A 229 -24.32 3.90 24.56
C SER A 229 -23.86 4.81 25.70
N ASP A 230 -22.72 5.50 25.59
CA ASP A 230 -22.16 6.37 26.62
C ASP A 230 -21.76 7.75 26.08
N LEU A 231 -22.77 8.63 26.00
CA LEU A 231 -22.62 10.03 25.58
C LEU A 231 -21.62 10.83 26.44
N ARG A 232 -21.37 10.42 27.70
CA ARG A 232 -20.38 11.11 28.54
C ARG A 232 -18.97 10.81 28.06
N LEU A 233 -18.69 9.56 27.68
CA LEU A 233 -17.38 9.19 27.15
C LEU A 233 -17.09 9.91 25.83
N VAL A 234 -18.09 9.97 24.94
CA VAL A 234 -17.98 10.72 23.67
C VAL A 234 -17.65 12.19 23.91
N ASN A 235 -18.38 12.84 24.83
CA ASN A 235 -18.15 14.24 25.15
C ASN A 235 -16.77 14.51 25.76
N ILE A 236 -16.25 13.61 26.62
CA ILE A 236 -14.88 13.72 27.16
C ILE A 236 -13.84 13.60 26.04
N PHE A 237 -14.02 12.65 25.12
CA PHE A 237 -13.09 12.50 23.99
C PHE A 237 -13.13 13.72 23.07
N CYS A 238 -14.32 14.24 22.74
CA CYS A 238 -14.45 15.44 21.93
C CYS A 238 -13.80 16.66 22.60
N SER A 239 -14.01 16.86 23.91
CA SER A 239 -13.40 18.00 24.63
C SER A 239 -11.88 17.90 24.71
N VAL A 240 -11.33 16.69 24.88
CA VAL A 240 -9.87 16.48 24.92
C VAL A 240 -9.22 16.67 23.55
N LEU A 241 -9.86 16.18 22.48
CA LEU A 241 -9.30 16.23 21.13
C LEU A 241 -9.48 17.59 20.44
N PHE A 242 -10.60 18.27 20.67
CA PHE A 242 -10.98 19.49 19.94
C PHE A 242 -11.11 20.72 20.84
N GLY A 243 -10.91 20.58 22.16
CA GLY A 243 -11.22 21.62 23.14
C GLY A 243 -12.74 21.75 23.38
N ASP A 244 -13.13 22.68 24.26
CA ASP A 244 -14.52 22.87 24.69
C ASP A 244 -15.49 23.41 23.61
N THR A 245 -15.06 23.48 22.35
CA THR A 245 -15.81 24.14 21.26
C THR A 245 -16.86 23.25 20.59
N LEU A 246 -16.84 21.93 20.81
CA LEU A 246 -17.82 20.98 20.25
C LEU A 246 -18.58 20.28 21.38
N GLN A 247 -19.67 20.90 21.87
CA GLN A 247 -20.64 20.20 22.70
C GLN A 247 -21.68 19.52 21.81
N PHE A 248 -21.73 18.19 21.84
CA PHE A 248 -22.83 17.42 21.26
C PHE A 248 -24.08 17.62 22.14
N ASN A 249 -24.93 18.56 21.76
CA ASN A 249 -26.27 18.65 22.35
C ASN A 249 -27.07 17.44 21.90
N SER A 250 -27.34 16.52 22.82
CA SER A 250 -28.32 15.46 22.59
C SER A 250 -29.67 16.13 22.33
N VAL A 251 -30.13 16.14 21.09
CA VAL A 251 -31.55 16.26 20.80
C VAL A 251 -32.16 14.96 21.30
N VAL A 252 -32.47 14.92 22.60
CA VAL A 252 -33.39 13.94 23.15
C VAL A 252 -34.70 14.23 22.44
N ALA A 253 -35.11 13.33 21.55
CA ALA A 253 -36.50 13.29 21.12
C ALA A 253 -37.33 13.14 22.40
N GLN A 254 -37.96 14.23 22.83
CA GLN A 254 -39.10 14.13 23.72
C GLN A 254 -40.16 13.42 22.90
N ASP A 255 -40.35 12.12 23.17
CA ASP A 255 -41.64 11.50 22.93
C ASP A 255 -42.60 12.21 23.89
N ASP A 256 -43.23 13.27 23.36
CA ASP A 256 -44.36 13.92 23.99
C ASP A 256 -45.51 12.90 23.95
N ASP A 257 -45.63 12.11 25.02
CA ASP A 257 -46.84 11.35 25.35
C ASP A 257 -47.95 12.37 25.66
N ASP A 258 -48.61 12.84 24.60
CA ASP A 258 -49.90 13.53 24.64
C ASP A 258 -50.99 12.51 25.07
N ASP A 259 -51.03 12.18 26.37
CA ASP A 259 -52.19 11.54 27.00
C ASP A 259 -53.25 12.61 27.31
N ASP A 260 -53.89 13.10 26.25
CA ASP A 260 -55.07 13.97 26.32
C ASP A 260 -56.35 13.11 26.21
N ASP A 261 -56.96 12.93 27.38
CA ASP A 261 -58.40 13.06 27.61
C ASP A 261 -59.37 12.07 26.92
N LYS A 262 -59.95 11.16 27.71
CA LYS A 262 -61.37 10.75 27.52
C LYS A 262 -62.03 10.31 28.82
N ARG A 263 -62.75 11.28 29.38
CA ARG A 263 -63.95 11.21 30.24
C ARG A 263 -64.80 9.96 29.99
N GLU A 264 -65.27 9.33 31.07
CA GLU A 264 -66.71 9.13 31.32
C GLU A 264 -66.98 8.56 32.73
N SER A 265 -68.07 9.07 33.31
CA SER A 265 -68.80 8.72 34.55
C SER A 265 -68.38 9.33 35.88
#